data_AF-A0A2E6PMZ5-F1
#
_entry.id   AF-A0A2E6PMZ5-F1
#
_cell.length_a   1.000
_cell.length_b   1.000
_cell.length_c   1.000
_cell.angle_alpha   90.00
_cell.angle_beta   90.00
_cell.angle_gamma   90.00
#
_symmetry.space_group_name_H-M   'P 1'
#
loop_
_entity.id
_entity.type
_entity.pdbx_description
1 polymer ?
#
loop_
_entity_poly.entity_id
_entity_poly.type
_entity_poly.pdbx_seq_one_letter_code
_entity_poly.pdbx_strand_id
1 'polypeptide(L)'
;MSLLKLEGFHRAFAGITLPNPGSVGVHESIGFEPLDIYRDAGYKFGDWHDVGWWQFFLREKGEAPDPPRYLPQVVQSVEWGMAMNEGLTVIRL
;
A
#
# COMPACT_ATOMS: atom_id res chain seq x y z
N MET A 1 -1.51 7.60 -1.96
CA MET A 1 -1.32 6.57 -3.01
C MET A 1 -0.78 7.13 -4.33
N SER A 2 -0.83 8.44 -4.55
CA SER A 2 -0.48 9.09 -5.82
C SER A 2 0.98 8.97 -6.23
N LEU A 3 1.91 8.88 -5.27
CA LEU A 3 3.32 8.60 -5.57
C LEU A 3 3.53 7.22 -6.20
N LEU A 4 2.93 6.16 -5.64
CA LEU A 4 3.03 4.82 -6.24
C LEU A 4 2.42 4.78 -7.64
N LYS A 5 1.33 5.55 -7.85
CA LYS A 5 0.77 5.75 -9.19
C LYS A 5 1.75 6.49 -10.10
N LEU A 6 2.47 7.50 -9.62
CA LEU A 6 3.46 8.24 -10.39
C LEU A 6 4.65 7.35 -10.80
N GLU A 7 5.11 6.48 -9.91
CA GLU A 7 6.15 5.49 -10.17
C GLU A 7 5.70 4.37 -11.12
N GLY A 8 4.41 4.29 -11.46
CA GLY A 8 3.90 3.32 -12.43
C GLY A 8 3.48 1.97 -11.84
N PHE A 9 3.37 1.85 -10.52
CA PHE A 9 2.89 0.61 -9.89
C PHE A 9 1.40 0.35 -10.18
N HIS A 10 1.04 -0.92 -10.31
CA HIS A 10 -0.33 -1.37 -10.58
C HIS A 10 -1.14 -1.64 -9.30
N ARG A 11 -0.51 -2.24 -8.28
CA ARG A 11 -1.12 -2.54 -6.99
C ARG A 11 -0.15 -2.25 -5.87
N ALA A 12 -0.69 -1.91 -4.70
CA ALA A 12 0.01 -1.94 -3.44
C ALA A 12 -0.53 -3.09 -2.59
N PHE A 13 0.35 -3.72 -1.81
CA PHE A 13 -0.03 -4.78 -0.87
C PHE A 13 0.40 -4.37 0.53
N ALA A 14 -0.46 -4.64 1.50
CA ALA A 14 -0.19 -4.45 2.92
C ALA A 14 -0.25 -5.80 3.63
N GLY A 15 0.87 -6.21 4.22
CA GLY A 15 0.93 -7.35 5.13
C GLY A 15 0.69 -6.89 6.56
N ILE A 16 -0.29 -7.48 7.24
CA ILE A 16 -0.70 -7.10 8.60
C ILE A 16 -0.63 -8.35 9.48
N THR A 17 0.23 -8.34 10.50
CA THR A 17 0.21 -9.35 11.56
C THR A 17 -1.10 -9.25 12.34
N LEU A 18 -1.80 -10.36 12.52
CA LEU A 18 -3.11 -10.42 13.15
C LEU A 18 -3.03 -11.05 14.55
N PRO A 19 -3.90 -10.62 15.50
CA PRO A 19 -4.94 -9.61 15.35
C PRO A 19 -4.40 -8.17 15.41
N ASN A 20 -4.88 -7.29 14.52
CA ASN A 20 -4.55 -5.85 14.54
C ASN A 20 -5.68 -4.98 13.96
N PRO A 21 -6.78 -4.77 14.71
CA PRO A 21 -7.95 -4.04 14.20
C PRO A 21 -7.64 -2.57 13.85
N GLY A 22 -6.66 -1.96 14.51
CA GLY A 22 -6.23 -0.59 14.20
C GLY A 22 -5.62 -0.48 12.81
N SER A 23 -4.65 -1.34 12.49
CA SER A 23 -4.03 -1.36 11.15
C SER A 23 -5.02 -1.76 10.07
N VAL A 24 -5.87 -2.78 10.33
CA VAL A 24 -6.92 -3.20 9.40
C VAL A 24 -7.86 -2.04 9.07
N GLY A 25 -8.40 -1.37 10.11
CA GLY A 25 -9.31 -0.23 9.91
C GLY A 25 -8.68 0.92 9.15
N VAL A 26 -7.40 1.23 9.40
CA VAL A 26 -6.68 2.27 8.63
C VAL A 26 -6.59 1.88 7.15
N HIS A 27 -6.14 0.66 6.83
CA HIS A 27 -5.99 0.21 5.44
C HIS A 27 -7.33 0.19 4.71
N GLU A 28 -8.37 -0.37 5.33
CA GLU A 28 -9.71 -0.43 4.75
C GLU A 28 -10.31 0.98 4.54
N SER A 29 -10.10 1.90 5.49
CA SER A 29 -10.61 3.29 5.39
C SER A 29 -10.04 4.07 4.20
N ILE A 30 -8.85 3.71 3.74
CA ILE A 30 -8.20 4.34 2.58
C ILE A 30 -8.37 3.53 1.29
N GLY A 31 -9.20 2.48 1.31
CA GLY A 31 -9.63 1.72 0.14
C GLY A 31 -8.83 0.44 -0.14
N PHE A 32 -8.06 -0.09 0.81
CA PHE A 32 -7.54 -1.44 0.68
C PHE A 32 -8.64 -2.47 0.92
N GLU A 33 -8.55 -3.59 0.21
CA GLU A 33 -9.48 -4.72 0.30
C GLU A 33 -8.74 -5.98 0.79
N PRO A 34 -9.38 -6.85 1.59
CA PRO A 34 -8.76 -8.10 2.02
C PRO A 34 -8.47 -9.01 0.82
N LEU A 35 -7.32 -9.69 0.84
CA LEU A 35 -6.88 -10.62 -0.19
C LEU A 35 -6.82 -12.06 0.33
N ASP A 36 -6.00 -12.32 1.37
CA ASP A 36 -5.82 -13.66 1.92
C ASP A 36 -5.20 -13.63 3.33
N ILE A 37 -5.14 -14.76 4.03
CA ILE A 37 -4.51 -14.91 5.34
C ILE A 37 -3.59 -16.13 5.34
N TYR A 38 -2.32 -15.90 5.69
CA TYR A 38 -1.39 -16.97 6.02
C TYR A 38 -1.54 -17.31 7.50
N ARG A 39 -1.97 -18.54 7.78
CA ARG A 39 -2.21 -19.03 9.14
C ARG A 39 -0.93 -19.48 9.81
N ASP A 40 -0.78 -19.16 11.10
CA ASP A 40 0.40 -19.52 11.91
C ASP A 40 1.73 -19.15 11.23
N ALA A 41 1.76 -18.01 10.55
CA ALA A 41 2.83 -17.61 9.65
C ALA A 41 4.13 -17.24 10.37
N GLY A 42 4.06 -16.85 11.65
CA GLY A 42 5.26 -16.52 12.43
C GLY A 42 5.06 -16.67 13.94
N TYR A 43 6.08 -17.16 14.63
CA TYR A 43 6.09 -17.28 16.10
C TYR A 43 6.82 -16.09 16.74
N LYS A 44 6.14 -15.34 17.60
CA LYS A 44 6.71 -14.19 18.31
C LYS A 44 5.99 -13.95 19.63
N PHE A 45 6.73 -13.51 20.65
CA PHE A 45 6.20 -13.23 21.99
C PHE A 45 5.41 -14.40 22.62
N GLY A 46 5.85 -15.63 22.35
CA GLY A 46 5.26 -16.82 22.95
C GLY A 46 4.02 -17.36 22.24
N ASP A 47 3.69 -16.83 21.05
CA ASP A 47 2.49 -17.26 20.31
C ASP A 47 2.73 -17.30 18.80
N TRP A 48 1.90 -18.09 18.10
CA TRP A 48 1.82 -18.09 16.64
C TRP A 48 0.90 -16.97 16.18
N HIS A 49 1.29 -16.30 15.09
CA HIS A 49 0.55 -15.17 14.53
C HIS A 49 0.22 -15.42 13.07
N ASP A 50 -1.03 -15.11 12.72
CA ASP A 50 -1.47 -15.02 11.34
C ASP A 50 -0.89 -13.76 10.68
N VAL A 51 -0.72 -13.80 9.36
CA VAL A 51 -0.43 -12.61 8.54
C VAL A 51 -1.51 -12.48 7.49
N GLY A 52 -2.35 -11.46 7.61
CA GLY A 52 -3.32 -11.10 6.59
C GLY A 52 -2.72 -10.18 5.54
N TRP A 53 -3.19 -10.33 4.31
CA TRP A 53 -2.82 -9.52 3.16
C TRP A 53 -4.01 -8.71 2.69
N TRP A 54 -3.81 -7.41 2.53
CA TRP A 54 -4.74 -6.50 1.88
C TRP A 54 -4.11 -5.94 0.61
N GLN A 55 -4.94 -5.60 -0.37
CA GLN A 55 -4.51 -5.05 -1.66
C GLN A 55 -5.21 -3.73 -1.95
N PHE A 56 -4.52 -2.83 -2.66
CA PHE A 56 -5.07 -1.60 -3.19
C PHE A 56 -4.81 -1.52 -4.69
N PHE A 57 -5.87 -1.29 -5.48
CA PHE A 57 -5.76 -1.11 -6.93
C PHE A 57 -5.35 0.33 -7.25
N LEU A 58 -4.08 0.51 -7.66
CA LEU A 58 -3.56 1.83 -8.01
C LEU A 58 -4.05 2.28 -9.39
N ARG A 59 -4.22 1.33 -10.31
CA ARG A 59 -4.63 1.53 -11.71
C ARG A 59 -5.48 0.34 -12.17
N GLU A 60 -6.35 0.56 -13.14
CA GLU A 60 -7.03 -0.55 -13.83
C GLU A 60 -6.01 -1.43 -14.56
N LYS A 61 -6.38 -2.69 -14.80
CA LYS A 61 -5.55 -3.61 -15.58
C LYS A 61 -5.62 -3.19 -17.05
N GLY A 62 -4.52 -2.62 -17.56
CA GLY A 62 -4.36 -2.28 -18.96
C GLY A 62 -3.54 -3.31 -19.74
N GLU A 63 -3.00 -2.87 -20.88
CA GLU A 63 -1.95 -3.58 -21.63
C GLU A 63 -0.64 -3.63 -20.84
N ALA A 64 0.44 -4.12 -21.47
CA ALA A 64 1.75 -4.20 -20.82
C ALA A 64 2.19 -2.82 -20.28
N PRO A 65 2.44 -2.68 -18.96
CA PRO A 65 2.83 -1.40 -18.40
C PRO A 65 4.28 -1.06 -18.77
N ASP A 66 4.59 0.23 -18.86
CA ASP A 66 5.98 0.68 -18.81
C ASP A 66 6.63 0.21 -17.49
N PRO A 67 7.95 -0.06 -17.48
CA PRO A 67 8.66 -0.36 -16.25
C PRO A 67 8.45 0.72 -15.19
N PRO A 68 8.31 0.37 -13.90
CA PRO A 68 8.22 1.36 -12.84
C PRO A 68 9.41 2.33 -12.86
N ARG A 69 9.12 3.60 -12.63
CA ARG A 69 10.14 4.65 -12.48
C ARG A 69 10.70 4.63 -11.07
N TYR A 70 12.01 4.80 -10.95
CA TYR A 70 12.68 4.88 -9.66
C TYR A 70 12.55 6.29 -9.06
N LEU A 71 12.58 6.40 -7.73
CA LEU A 71 12.43 7.67 -7.00
C LEU A 71 13.25 8.85 -7.56
N PRO A 72 14.56 8.70 -7.90
CA PRO A 72 15.34 9.83 -8.44
C PRO A 72 14.80 10.39 -9.76
N GLN A 73 14.09 9.57 -10.55
CA GLN A 73 13.50 9.96 -11.83
C GLN A 73 12.19 10.73 -11.65
N VAL A 74 11.50 10.54 -10.52
CA VAL A 74 10.21 11.18 -10.24
C VAL A 74 10.31 12.36 -9.29
N VAL A 75 11.29 12.40 -8.37
CA VAL A 75 11.39 13.43 -7.32
C VAL A 75 11.58 14.85 -7.85
N GLN A 76 12.16 14.98 -9.05
CA GLN A 76 12.40 16.28 -9.70
C GLN A 76 11.21 16.74 -10.57
N SER A 77 10.16 15.93 -10.68
CA SER A 77 9.00 16.22 -11.52
C SER A 77 8.02 17.17 -10.81
N VAL A 78 7.23 17.92 -11.58
CA VAL A 78 6.17 18.78 -11.02
C VAL A 78 5.09 17.93 -10.35
N GLU A 79 4.81 16.77 -10.94
CA GLU A 79 3.85 15.79 -10.50
C GLU A 79 4.18 15.25 -9.10
N TRP A 80 5.46 15.20 -8.72
CA TRP A 80 5.89 14.84 -7.37
C TRP A 80 5.32 15.77 -6.31
N GLY A 81 5.42 17.09 -6.53
CA GLY A 81 4.91 18.09 -5.58
C GLY A 81 3.40 17.95 -5.37
N MET A 82 2.65 17.70 -6.46
CA MET A 82 1.21 17.48 -6.40
C MET A 82 0.87 16.20 -5.63
N ALA A 83 1.54 15.09 -5.96
CA ALA A 83 1.33 13.80 -5.31
C ALA A 83 1.69 13.81 -3.81
N MET A 84 2.70 14.59 -3.41
CA MET A 84 3.07 14.82 -2.01
C MET A 84 2.00 15.60 -1.26
N ASN A 85 1.52 16.71 -1.85
CA ASN A 85 0.49 17.55 -1.24
C ASN A 85 -0.81 16.78 -0.99
N GLU A 86 -1.24 15.94 -1.94
CA GLU A 86 -2.40 15.06 -1.75
C GLU A 86 -2.23 14.14 -0.54
N GLY A 87 -1.05 13.54 -0.38
CA GLY A 87 -0.74 12.67 0.76
C GLY A 87 -0.77 13.39 2.11
N LEU A 88 -0.33 14.66 2.17
CA LEU A 88 -0.35 15.45 3.40
C LEU A 88 -1.77 15.72 3.90
N THR A 89 -2.77 15.80 3.02
CA THR A 89 -4.17 16.07 3.43
C THR A 89 -4.83 14.95 4.22
N VAL A 90 -4.31 13.72 4.13
CA VAL A 90 -4.89 12.54 4.81
C VAL A 90 -4.17 12.18 6.11
N ILE A 91 -3.03 12.82 6.40
CA ILE A 91 -2.31 12.64 7.67
C ILE A 91 -2.97 13.54 8.71
N ARG A 92 -3.55 12.94 9.75
CA ARG A 92 -3.99 13.66 10.94
C ARG A 92 -2.80 13.72 11.91
N LEU A 93 -2.13 14.88 11.98
CA LEU A 93 -1.11 15.19 12.98
C LEU A 93 -1.73 15.78 14.25
#